data_AF-A0A529HCU0-F1
#
_entry.id   AF-A0A529HCU0-F1
#
_cell.length_a   1.000
_cell.length_b   1.000
_cell.length_c   1.000
_cell.angle_alpha   90.00
_cell.angle_beta   90.00
_cell.angle_gamma   90.00
#
_symmetry.space_group_name_H-M   'P 1'
#
loop_
_entity.id
_entity.type
_entity.pdbx_description
1 polymer ?
#
loop_
_entity_poly.entity_id
_entity_poly.type
_entity_poly.pdbx_seq_one_letter_code
_entity_poly.pdbx_strand_id
1 'polypeptide(L)'
;VTLSAMLLEGASIDWSAIYMRTVFDTGPFVAGCTVALFAFSQATTRFFADSFVDRHSPSGVARVLLATMAAGVLIVFFSPAPAVSMLGFALLGIGTSAIFPLAISAAAQRTDRSAAINVAALSQ
;
A
#
# COMPACT_ATOMS: atom_id res chain seq x y z
N VAL A 1 5.01 -4.80 -11.63
CA VAL A 1 5.13 -3.95 -10.41
C VAL A 1 3.81 -3.81 -9.66
N THR A 2 2.67 -3.69 -10.33
CA THR A 2 1.37 -3.44 -9.69
C THR A 2 0.73 -4.66 -9.02
N LEU A 3 0.97 -5.87 -9.55
CA LEU A 3 0.61 -7.14 -8.90
C LEU A 3 1.15 -7.24 -7.46
N SER A 4 2.42 -6.88 -7.26
CA SER A 4 3.07 -6.95 -5.95
C SER A 4 2.36 -6.06 -4.94
N ALA A 5 1.87 -4.91 -5.38
CA ALA A 5 1.23 -3.95 -4.50
C ALA A 5 -0.24 -4.33 -4.21
N MET A 6 -0.99 -4.83 -5.20
CA MET A 6 -2.35 -5.38 -4.97
C MET A 6 -2.34 -6.59 -4.02
N LEU A 7 -1.36 -7.49 -4.17
CA LEU A 7 -1.16 -8.60 -3.23
C LEU A 7 -0.84 -8.08 -1.83
N LEU A 8 0.01 -7.04 -1.71
CA LEU A 8 0.37 -6.47 -0.43
C LEU A 8 -0.81 -5.77 0.25
N GLU A 9 -1.71 -5.14 -0.51
CA GLU A 9 -2.92 -4.49 0.03
C GLU A 9 -3.86 -5.50 0.68
N GLY A 10 -4.25 -6.54 -0.06
CA GLY A 10 -5.12 -7.61 0.48
C GLY A 10 -4.45 -8.36 1.63
N ALA A 11 -3.17 -8.71 1.47
CA ALA A 11 -2.42 -9.36 2.53
C ALA A 11 -2.30 -8.48 3.78
N SER A 12 -2.05 -7.18 3.66
CA SER A 12 -1.83 -6.31 4.83
C SER A 12 -3.10 -6.10 5.65
N ILE A 13 -4.28 -6.01 5.03
CA ILE A 13 -5.55 -5.85 5.77
C ILE A 13 -5.86 -7.10 6.58
N ASP A 14 -5.79 -8.28 5.95
CA ASP A 14 -6.12 -9.54 6.63
C ASP A 14 -5.02 -10.00 7.59
N TRP A 15 -3.74 -9.84 7.21
CA TRP A 15 -2.62 -10.30 8.02
C TRP A 15 -2.22 -9.33 9.12
N SER A 16 -2.51 -8.02 9.05
CA SER A 16 -2.07 -7.10 10.11
C SER A 16 -2.66 -7.45 11.48
N ALA A 17 -3.96 -7.76 11.54
CA ALA A 17 -4.61 -8.21 12.77
C ALA A 17 -4.09 -9.58 13.23
N ILE A 18 -3.91 -10.53 12.30
CA ILE A 18 -3.39 -11.86 12.61
C ILE A 18 -1.96 -11.76 13.13
N TYR A 19 -1.10 -11.00 12.47
CA TYR A 19 0.30 -10.78 12.84
C TYR A 19 0.44 -10.16 14.22
N MET A 20 -0.34 -9.11 14.50
CA MET A 20 -0.37 -8.48 15.83
C MET A 20 -0.79 -9.46 16.94
N ARG A 21 -1.73 -10.37 16.66
CA ARG A 21 -2.16 -11.38 17.63
C ARG A 21 -1.20 -12.56 17.76
N THR A 22 -0.54 -12.95 16.67
CA THR A 22 0.29 -14.18 16.63
C THR A 22 1.73 -13.94 17.04
N VAL A 23 2.32 -12.81 16.66
CA VAL A 23 3.73 -12.49 16.96
C VAL A 23 3.88 -11.74 18.27
N PHE A 24 2.92 -10.86 18.59
CA PHE A 24 3.00 -9.98 19.74
C PHE A 24 1.96 -10.27 20.83
N ASP A 25 1.13 -11.31 20.66
CA ASP A 25 0.04 -11.70 21.59
C ASP A 25 -0.85 -10.51 22.02
N THR A 26 -1.10 -9.59 21.09
CA THR A 26 -1.86 -8.37 21.41
C THR A 26 -3.35 -8.64 21.54
N GLY A 27 -4.01 -7.85 22.39
CA GLY A 27 -5.47 -7.90 22.54
C GLY A 27 -6.23 -7.45 21.29
N PRO A 28 -7.53 -7.81 21.17
CA PRO A 28 -8.35 -7.52 19.98
C PRO A 28 -8.42 -6.03 19.62
N PHE A 29 -8.37 -5.15 20.63
CA PHE A 29 -8.39 -3.71 20.44
C PHE A 29 -7.16 -3.22 19.65
N VAL A 30 -5.95 -3.64 20.04
CA VAL A 30 -4.70 -3.22 19.40
C VAL A 30 -4.61 -3.78 17.97
N ALA A 31 -5.01 -5.03 17.78
CA ALA A 31 -5.10 -5.64 16.45
C ALA A 31 -6.06 -4.87 15.54
N GLY A 32 -7.27 -4.53 16.03
CA GLY A 32 -8.24 -3.72 15.29
C GLY A 32 -7.74 -2.31 15.00
N CYS A 33 -7.08 -1.65 15.97
CA CYS A 33 -6.45 -0.35 15.76
C CYS A 33 -5.37 -0.39 14.68
N THR A 34 -4.64 -1.49 14.54
CA THR A 34 -3.62 -1.64 13.49
C THR A 34 -4.25 -1.66 12.10
N VAL A 35 -5.34 -2.41 11.92
CA VAL A 35 -6.10 -2.44 10.66
C VAL A 35 -6.68 -1.05 10.37
N ALA A 36 -7.27 -0.40 11.37
CA ALA A 36 -7.82 0.95 11.23
C ALA A 36 -6.75 1.97 10.87
N LEU A 37 -5.56 1.87 11.47
CA LEU A 37 -4.42 2.74 11.17
C LEU A 37 -3.91 2.56 9.75
N PHE A 38 -3.82 1.31 9.28
CA PHE A 38 -3.48 1.00 7.88
C PHE A 38 -4.47 1.67 6.92
N ALA A 39 -5.77 1.41 7.11
CA ALA A 39 -6.83 1.96 6.26
C ALA A 39 -6.90 3.50 6.31
N PHE A 40 -6.73 4.08 7.50
CA PHE A 40 -6.70 5.53 7.69
C PHE A 40 -5.51 6.17 6.98
N SER A 41 -4.32 5.55 7.06
CA SER A 41 -3.12 6.01 6.38
C SER A 41 -3.29 5.97 4.86
N GLN A 42 -3.91 4.90 4.35
CA GLN A 42 -4.24 4.75 2.94
C GLN A 42 -5.23 5.83 2.47
N ALA A 43 -6.31 6.06 3.20
CA ALA A 43 -7.31 7.08 2.89
C ALA A 43 -6.70 8.49 2.90
N THR A 44 -5.96 8.82 3.96
CA THR A 44 -5.30 10.11 4.12
C THR A 44 -4.33 10.36 2.97
N THR A 45 -3.48 9.38 2.66
CA THR A 45 -2.53 9.52 1.56
C THR A 45 -3.23 9.75 0.25
N ARG A 46 -4.37 9.10 -0.02
CA ARG A 46 -5.12 9.30 -1.26
C ARG A 46 -5.60 10.75 -1.43
N PHE A 47 -6.15 11.35 -0.37
CA PHE A 47 -6.60 12.74 -0.40
C PHE A 47 -5.46 13.74 -0.67
N PHE A 48 -4.27 13.49 -0.12
CA PHE A 48 -3.11 14.37 -0.33
C PHE A 48 -2.33 14.06 -1.61
N ALA A 49 -2.29 12.79 -2.02
CA ALA A 49 -1.51 12.32 -3.16
C ALA A 49 -2.06 12.88 -4.47
N ASP A 50 -3.39 12.96 -4.64
CA ASP A 50 -3.99 13.48 -5.87
C ASP A 50 -3.51 14.92 -6.15
N SER A 51 -3.60 15.80 -5.16
CA SER A 51 -3.09 17.18 -5.27
C SER A 51 -1.56 17.26 -5.41
N PHE A 52 -0.83 16.30 -4.84
CA PHE A 52 0.64 16.27 -4.90
C PHE A 52 1.14 15.79 -6.27
N VAL A 53 0.46 14.82 -6.89
CA VAL A 53 0.70 14.30 -8.24
C VAL A 53 0.40 15.35 -9.29
N ASP A 54 -0.63 16.19 -9.10
CA ASP A 54 -0.89 17.29 -10.04
C ASP A 54 0.25 18.32 -10.08
N ARG A 55 1.02 18.44 -8.99
CA ARG A 55 2.17 19.35 -8.87
C ARG A 55 3.53 18.71 -9.20
N HIS A 56 3.65 17.38 -9.17
CA HIS A 56 4.92 16.67 -9.32
C HIS A 56 4.85 15.57 -10.38
N SER A 57 5.98 15.22 -11.01
CA SER A 57 5.99 14.14 -12.02
C SER A 57 5.39 12.84 -11.47
N PRO A 58 4.39 12.22 -12.14
CA PRO A 58 3.72 11.00 -11.66
C PRO A 58 4.69 9.85 -11.37
N SER A 59 5.77 9.76 -12.15
CA SER A 59 6.81 8.75 -12.00
C SER A 59 7.64 8.92 -10.71
N GLY A 60 7.85 10.16 -10.26
CA GLY A 60 8.57 10.47 -9.03
C GLY A 60 7.77 10.09 -7.80
N VAL A 61 6.48 10.46 -7.78
CA VAL A 61 5.56 10.12 -6.69
C VAL A 61 5.44 8.60 -6.53
N ALA A 62 5.32 7.88 -7.65
CA ALA A 62 5.29 6.42 -7.66
C ALA A 62 6.53 5.78 -7.01
N ARG A 63 7.74 6.26 -7.31
CA ARG A 63 8.97 5.73 -6.70
C ARG A 63 9.02 5.99 -5.20
N VAL A 64 8.60 7.17 -4.76
CA VAL A 64 8.54 7.51 -3.32
C VAL A 64 7.59 6.57 -2.60
N LEU A 65 6.38 6.34 -3.14
CA LEU A 65 5.41 5.44 -2.52
C LEU A 65 5.89 3.98 -2.49
N LEU A 66 6.56 3.51 -3.54
CA LEU A 66 7.19 2.19 -3.55
C LEU A 66 8.31 2.07 -2.51
N ALA A 67 9.15 3.11 -2.36
CA ALA A 67 10.20 3.14 -1.35
C ALA A 67 9.62 3.14 0.07
N THR A 68 8.57 3.94 0.31
CA THR A 68 7.83 3.95 1.58
C THR A 68 7.22 2.59 1.89
N MET A 69 6.63 1.92 0.90
CA MET A 69 6.10 0.58 1.05
C MET A 69 7.20 -0.42 1.43
N ALA A 70 8.33 -0.40 0.74
CA ALA A 70 9.47 -1.27 1.03
C ALA A 70 10.02 -1.04 2.46
N ALA A 71 10.13 0.23 2.88
CA ALA A 71 10.51 0.56 4.25
C ALA A 71 9.51 0.03 5.28
N GLY A 72 8.20 0.14 4.99
CA GLY A 72 7.13 -0.42 5.82
C GLY A 72 7.28 -1.93 6.03
N VAL A 73 7.53 -2.69 4.95
CA VAL A 73 7.79 -4.14 5.03
C VAL A 73 8.98 -4.43 5.94
N LEU A 74 10.10 -3.73 5.76
CA LEU A 74 11.31 -3.93 6.58
C LEU A 74 11.05 -3.62 8.06
N ILE A 75 10.29 -2.58 8.35
CA ILE A 75 9.94 -2.20 9.73
C ILE A 75 9.05 -3.26 10.38
N VAL A 76 8.04 -3.80 9.67
CA VAL A 76 7.21 -4.89 10.18
C VAL A 76 8.07 -6.14 10.45
N PHE A 77 8.96 -6.48 9.53
CA PHE A 77 9.81 -7.67 9.62
C PHE A 77 10.81 -7.61 10.79
N PHE A 78 11.46 -6.46 11.00
CA PHE A 78 12.44 -6.26 12.07
C PHE A 78 11.84 -5.66 13.36
N SER A 79 10.51 -5.62 13.47
CA SER A 79 9.83 -4.98 14.58
C SER A 79 10.12 -5.68 15.91
N PRO A 80 10.69 -4.99 16.92
CA PRO A 80 10.88 -5.54 18.26
C PRO A 80 9.66 -5.34 19.17
N ALA A 81 8.69 -4.52 18.77
CA ALA A 81 7.54 -4.14 19.61
C ALA A 81 6.28 -3.86 18.78
N PRO A 82 5.06 -4.07 19.32
CA PRO A 82 3.80 -3.89 18.59
C PRO A 82 3.68 -2.51 17.94
N ALA A 83 4.05 -1.45 18.66
CA ALA A 83 3.97 -0.07 18.18
C ALA A 83 4.87 0.19 16.94
N VAL A 84 6.04 -0.45 16.89
CA VAL A 84 6.96 -0.35 15.73
C VAL A 84 6.33 -1.03 14.52
N SER A 85 5.71 -2.19 14.72
CA SER A 85 4.99 -2.85 13.65
C SER A 85 3.76 -2.07 13.18
N MET A 86 3.04 -1.39 14.07
CA MET A 86 1.94 -0.50 13.70
C MET A 86 2.41 0.65 12.80
N LEU A 87 3.59 1.22 13.10
CA LEU A 87 4.22 2.20 12.22
C LEU A 87 4.53 1.58 10.84
N GLY A 88 5.08 0.36 10.81
CA GLY A 88 5.33 -0.37 9.58
C GLY A 88 4.05 -0.57 8.74
N PHE A 89 2.94 -0.97 9.37
CA PHE A 89 1.64 -1.07 8.70
C PHE A 89 1.08 0.28 8.25
N ALA A 90 1.28 1.35 9.01
CA ALA A 90 0.90 2.69 8.55
C ALA A 90 1.65 3.07 7.26
N LEU A 91 2.97 2.84 7.21
CA LEU A 91 3.79 3.09 6.01
C LEU A 91 3.38 2.21 4.83
N LEU A 92 3.00 0.95 5.09
CA LEU A 92 2.41 0.08 4.07
C LEU A 92 1.14 0.69 3.50
N GLY A 93 0.22 1.17 4.36
CA GLY A 93 -1.01 1.85 3.92
C GLY A 93 -0.75 3.10 3.08
N ILE A 94 0.29 3.88 3.42
CA ILE A 94 0.73 5.03 2.61
C ILE A 94 1.21 4.53 1.24
N GLY A 95 2.10 3.55 1.21
CA GLY A 95 2.69 3.01 -0.02
C GLY A 95 1.68 2.35 -0.96
N THR A 96 0.65 1.69 -0.42
CA THR A 96 -0.42 1.04 -1.19
C THR A 96 -1.47 2.01 -1.74
N SER A 97 -1.47 3.28 -1.32
CA SER A 97 -2.48 4.26 -1.76
C SER A 97 -2.51 4.50 -3.29
N ALA A 98 -1.34 4.48 -3.95
CA ALA A 98 -1.22 4.78 -5.39
C ALA A 98 -1.17 3.54 -6.28
N ILE A 99 -1.53 2.36 -5.76
CA ILE A 99 -1.57 1.12 -6.55
C ILE A 99 -2.44 1.28 -7.78
N PHE A 100 -3.61 1.91 -7.63
CA PHE A 100 -4.58 2.07 -8.69
C PHE A 100 -4.05 2.94 -9.85
N PRO A 101 -3.56 4.18 -9.62
CA PRO A 101 -2.96 4.97 -10.69
C PRO A 101 -1.67 4.36 -11.26
N LEU A 102 -0.86 3.67 -10.46
CA LEU A 102 0.30 2.92 -10.96
C LEU A 102 -0.11 1.74 -11.86
N ALA A 103 -1.19 1.05 -11.52
CA ALA A 103 -1.75 -0.04 -12.32
C ALA A 103 -2.25 0.47 -13.66
N ILE A 104 -2.98 1.59 -13.66
CA ILE A 104 -3.43 2.26 -14.88
C ILE A 104 -2.24 2.78 -15.70
N SER A 105 -1.25 3.44 -15.09
CA SER A 105 -0.04 3.91 -15.80
C SER A 105 0.76 2.77 -16.41
N ALA A 106 0.94 1.66 -15.68
CA ALA A 106 1.65 0.48 -16.18
C ALA A 106 0.88 -0.22 -17.31
N ALA A 107 -0.45 -0.26 -17.24
CA ALA A 107 -1.31 -0.79 -18.31
C ALA A 107 -1.29 0.13 -19.56
N ALA A 108 -1.28 1.45 -19.35
CA ALA A 108 -1.22 2.44 -20.42
C ALA A 108 0.14 2.50 -21.14
N GLN A 109 1.24 2.17 -20.44
CA GLN A 109 2.58 2.12 -21.03
C GLN A 109 2.87 0.84 -21.83
N ARG A 110 2.01 -0.19 -21.78
CA ARG A 110 2.17 -1.36 -22.65
C ARG A 110 1.83 -1.00 -24.09
N THR A 111 2.87 -0.88 -24.92
CA THR A 111 2.80 -0.48 -26.33
C THR A 111 2.28 -1.56 -27.28
N ASP A 112 1.96 -2.75 -26.76
CA ASP A 112 1.60 -3.93 -27.56
C ASP A 112 0.16 -3.85 -28.12
N ARG A 113 -0.74 -3.10 -27.47
CA ARG A 113 -2.16 -2.92 -27.85
C ARG A 113 -2.70 -1.56 -27.38
N SER A 114 -3.83 -1.13 -27.95
CA SER A 114 -4.57 0.08 -27.53
C SER A 114 -4.79 0.10 -26.01
N ALA A 115 -4.57 1.27 -25.38
CA ALA A 115 -4.69 1.46 -23.93
C ALA A 115 -6.05 1.02 -23.36
N ALA A 116 -7.13 1.13 -24.15
CA ALA A 116 -8.46 0.67 -23.76
C ALA A 116 -8.55 -0.86 -23.57
N ILE A 117 -7.82 -1.64 -24.37
CA ILE A 117 -7.82 -3.11 -24.31
C ILE A 117 -6.97 -3.61 -23.14
N ASN A 118 -5.85 -2.95 -22.84
CA ASN A 118 -4.99 -3.31 -21.71
C ASN A 118 -5.65 -3.02 -20.36
N VAL A 119 -6.47 -1.97 -20.27
CA VAL A 119 -7.25 -1.66 -19.06
C VAL A 119 -8.41 -2.66 -18.90
N ALA A 120 -9.09 -3.04 -19.99
CA ALA A 120 -10.17 -4.04 -19.93
C ALA A 120 -9.67 -5.44 -19.49
N ALA A 121 -8.46 -5.84 -19.89
CA ALA A 121 -7.85 -7.11 -19.48
C ALA A 121 -7.44 -7.15 -17.99
N LEU A 122 -7.39 -6.01 -17.30
CA LEU A 122 -7.12 -5.92 -15.86
C LEU A 122 -8.37 -6.16 -15.00
N SER A 123 -9.56 -6.08 -15.62
CA SER A 123 -10.87 -6.27 -14.99
C SER A 123 -11.49 -7.66 -15.23
N GLN A 124 -10.78 -8.55 -15.92
CA GLN A 124 -11.15 -9.96 -16.12
C GLN A 124 -10.22 -10.87 -15.32
#